data_AF-U7UHE3-F1
#
_entry.id   AF-U7UHE3-F1
#
_cell.length_a   1.000
_cell.length_b   1.000
_cell.length_c   1.000
_cell.angle_alpha   90.00
_cell.angle_beta   90.00
_cell.angle_gamma   90.00
#
_symmetry.space_group_name_H-M   'P 1'
#
loop_
_entity.id
_entity.type
_entity.pdbx_description
1 polymer ?
#
loop_
_entity_poly.entity_id
_entity_poly.type
_entity_poly.pdbx_seq_one_letter_code
_entity_poly.pdbx_strand_id
1 'polypeptide(L)'
;MSEEMLEEVQVVTVTGENGEEEYYEEDVRIEHDGKQFCVLIPIPDEEEDEIDGDAIIARLDEEDGEVIYVAPTDEEFEAVSKKYDQIIENM
;
A
#
# COMPACT_ATOMS: atom_id res chain seq x y z
N MET A 1 23.48 20.81 -11.82
CA MET A 1 23.09 20.46 -10.44
C MET A 1 22.66 19.02 -10.52
N SER A 2 23.44 18.17 -9.88
CA SER A 2 23.20 16.75 -9.73
C SER A 2 22.24 16.53 -8.55
N GLU A 3 21.64 15.34 -8.47
CA GLU A 3 20.67 14.87 -7.45
C GLU A 3 19.28 15.52 -7.57
N GLU A 4 18.15 14.80 -7.62
CA GLU A 4 17.78 13.46 -7.17
C GLU A 4 17.08 12.67 -8.28
N MET A 5 17.42 11.38 -8.41
CA MET A 5 16.45 10.41 -8.93
C MET A 5 15.36 10.33 -7.86
N LEU A 6 14.34 11.19 -7.95
CA LEU A 6 13.11 11.01 -7.19
C LEU A 6 12.68 9.57 -7.50
N GLU A 7 12.86 8.65 -6.55
CA GLU A 7 12.08 7.42 -6.56
C GLU A 7 10.64 7.92 -6.68
N GLU A 8 9.99 7.61 -7.80
CA GLU A 8 8.59 7.95 -8.00
C GLU A 8 7.81 7.08 -7.02
N VAL A 9 7.78 7.50 -5.76
CA VAL A 9 7.04 6.86 -4.71
C VAL A 9 5.56 7.08 -5.05
N GLN A 10 4.89 5.99 -5.38
CA GLN A 10 3.49 6.05 -5.79
C GLN A 10 2.64 6.25 -4.53
N VAL A 11 2.09 7.46 -4.37
CA VAL A 11 1.16 7.78 -3.29
C VAL A 11 -0.25 7.41 -3.73
N VAL A 12 -0.91 6.58 -2.93
CA VAL A 12 -2.29 6.14 -3.10
C VAL A 12 -3.17 6.94 -2.15
N THR A 13 -4.17 7.62 -2.69
CA THR A 13 -5.21 8.27 -1.90
C THR A 13 -6.37 7.30 -1.73
N VAL A 14 -6.65 6.94 -0.48
CA VAL A 14 -7.79 6.11 -0.12
C VAL A 14 -8.87 7.02 0.43
N THR A 15 -10.02 7.07 -0.26
CA THR A 15 -11.20 7.78 0.25
C THR A 15 -12.07 6.82 1.04
N GLY A 16 -12.14 7.01 2.35
CA GLY A 16 -12.99 6.22 3.24
C GLY A 16 -14.49 6.50 3.06
N GLU A 17 -15.34 5.70 3.71
CA GLU A 17 -16.82 5.80 3.60
C GLU A 17 -17.38 7.15 4.11
N ASN A 18 -16.65 7.83 5.01
CA ASN A 18 -16.99 9.16 5.51
C ASN A 18 -16.54 10.32 4.59
N GLY A 19 -15.82 10.02 3.49
CA GLY A 19 -15.18 11.02 2.64
C GLY A 19 -13.87 11.58 3.21
N GLU A 20 -13.28 10.87 4.18
CA GLU A 20 -11.94 11.15 4.71
C GLU A 20 -10.92 10.62 3.69
N GLU A 21 -10.00 11.48 3.25
CA GLU A 21 -8.93 11.13 2.33
C GLU A 21 -7.67 10.82 3.13
N GLU A 22 -7.26 9.55 3.11
CA GLU A 22 -6.03 9.10 3.75
C GLU A 22 -4.97 8.84 2.68
N TYR A 23 -3.75 9.31 2.94
CA TYR A 23 -2.63 9.16 2.01
C TYR A 23 -1.73 8.03 2.45
N TYR A 24 -1.45 7.13 1.52
CA TYR A 24 -0.56 6.00 1.73
C TYR A 24 0.52 5.95 0.68
N GLU A 25 1.70 5.52 1.09
CA GLU A 25 2.86 5.30 0.24
C GLU A 25 2.98 3.80 -0.12
N GLU A 26 3.16 3.48 -1.41
CA GLU A 26 3.45 2.11 -1.84
C GLU A 26 4.86 1.69 -1.42
N ASP A 27 4.95 0.75 -0.48
CA ASP A 27 6.22 0.21 0.03
C ASP A 27 6.69 -0.99 -0.80
N VAL A 28 5.89 -2.06 -0.86
CA VAL A 28 6.22 -3.29 -1.60
C VAL A 28 5.00 -3.83 -2.35
N ARG A 29 5.20 -4.18 -3.63
CA ARG A 29 4.21 -4.93 -4.44
C ARG A 29 4.49 -6.42 -4.42
N ILE A 30 3.46 -7.20 -4.08
CA ILE A 30 3.52 -8.66 -3.93
C ILE A 30 2.49 -9.29 -4.87
N GLU A 31 2.94 -10.18 -5.75
CA GLU A 31 2.04 -10.99 -6.56
C GLU A 31 1.64 -12.26 -5.78
N HIS A 32 0.35 -12.54 -5.70
CA HIS A 32 -0.18 -13.75 -5.07
C HIS A 32 -1.41 -14.26 -5.83
N ASP A 33 -1.44 -15.57 -6.12
CA ASP A 33 -2.55 -16.25 -6.82
C ASP A 33 -2.98 -15.59 -8.15
N GLY A 34 -2.02 -15.01 -8.89
CA GLY A 34 -2.28 -14.30 -10.14
C GLY A 34 -2.94 -12.92 -9.96
N LYS A 35 -3.00 -12.41 -8.73
CA LYS A 35 -3.45 -11.06 -8.39
C LYS A 35 -2.28 -10.26 -7.82
N GLN A 36 -2.36 -8.94 -7.94
CA GLN A 36 -1.35 -8.04 -7.42
C GLN A 36 -1.83 -7.44 -6.10
N PHE A 37 -0.92 -7.31 -5.15
CA PHE A 37 -1.14 -6.68 -3.85
C PHE A 37 -0.04 -5.66 -3.60
N CYS A 38 -0.35 -4.64 -2.82
CA CYS A 38 0.64 -3.67 -2.39
C CYS A 38 0.49 -3.41 -0.90
N VAL A 39 1.64 -3.38 -0.23
CA VAL A 39 1.76 -2.90 1.15
C VAL A 39 1.84 -1.38 1.10
N LEU A 40 0.93 -0.75 1.81
CA LEU A 40 0.71 0.68 1.84
C LEU A 40 1.03 1.18 3.25
N ILE A 41 2.00 2.08 3.36
CA ILE A 41 2.39 2.71 4.63
C ILE A 41 1.68 4.06 4.73
N PRO A 42 0.95 4.34 5.83
CA PRO A 42 0.29 5.62 6.00
C PRO A 42 1.32 6.73 6.11
N ILE A 43 1.06 7.82 5.39
CA ILE A 43 1.90 9.01 5.42
C ILE A 43 1.40 9.87 6.59
N PRO A 44 2.25 10.21 7.57
CA PRO A 44 1.86 11.15 8.62
C PRO A 44 1.47 12.49 8.00
N ASP A 45 0.29 12.99 8.36
CA ASP A 45 -0.08 14.36 8.02
C ASP A 45 0.86 15.32 8.76
N GLU A 46 1.27 16.43 8.12
CA GLU A 46 2.22 17.39 8.71
C GLU A 46 1.73 18.00 10.04
N GLU A 47 0.45 17.84 10.39
CA GLU A 47 -0.17 18.30 11.64
C GLU A 47 -0.23 17.24 12.76
N GLU A 48 0.02 15.95 12.47
CA GLU A 48 0.04 14.88 13.47
C GLU A 48 1.46 14.31 13.66
N ASP A 49 2.05 14.56 14.83
CA ASP A 49 3.36 14.03 15.26
C ASP A 49 3.35 12.49 15.49
N GLU A 50 2.18 11.84 15.42
CA GLU A 50 2.01 10.39 15.63
C GLU A 50 1.52 9.74 14.33
N ILE A 51 2.33 8.84 13.75
CA ILE A 51 1.87 7.91 12.72
C ILE A 51 0.97 6.89 13.43
N ASP A 52 -0.32 7.20 13.55
CA ASP A 52 -1.29 6.32 14.23
C ASP A 52 -1.79 5.17 13.33
N GLY A 53 -1.38 5.16 12.05
CA GLY A 53 -1.75 4.12 11.09
C GLY A 53 -0.73 2.97 11.04
N ASP A 54 -1.22 1.74 11.14
CA ASP A 54 -0.45 0.55 10.75
C ASP A 54 -0.39 0.44 9.21
N ALA A 55 0.67 -0.18 8.69
CA ALA A 55 0.75 -0.52 7.28
C ALA A 55 -0.41 -1.46 6.89
N ILE A 56 -1.09 -1.12 5.80
CA ILE A 56 -2.23 -1.90 5.29
C ILE A 56 -1.82 -2.65 4.02
N ILE A 57 -2.50 -3.76 3.74
CA ILE A 57 -2.32 -4.49 2.48
C ILE A 57 -3.55 -4.23 1.64
N ALA A 58 -3.35 -3.69 0.44
CA ALA A 58 -4.40 -3.51 -0.55
C ALA A 58 -4.20 -4.46 -1.73
N ARG A 59 -5.29 -5.01 -2.26
CA ARG A 59 -5.28 -5.75 -3.52
C ARG A 59 -5.49 -4.78 -4.67
N LEU A 60 -4.67 -4.91 -5.70
CA LEU A 60 -4.83 -4.20 -6.96
C LEU A 60 -5.79 -5.04 -7.82
N ASP A 61 -6.96 -4.50 -8.07
CA ASP A 61 -7.96 -5.03 -8.99
C ASP A 61 -8.00 -4.18 -10.26
N GLU A 62 -8.46 -4.74 -11.37
CA GLU A 62 -8.65 -3.99 -12.62
C GLU A 62 -10.15 -3.86 -12.88
N GLU A 63 -10.69 -2.65 -12.69
CA GLU A 63 -12.08 -2.33 -12.96
C GLU A 63 -12.15 -1.29 -14.09
N ASP A 64 -12.87 -1.61 -15.17
CA ASP A 64 -12.99 -0.77 -16.37
C ASP A 64 -11.65 -0.38 -17.05
N GLY A 65 -10.58 -1.15 -16.81
CA GLY A 65 -9.23 -0.87 -17.32
C GLY A 65 -8.42 0.11 -16.46
N GLU A 66 -8.95 0.48 -15.29
CA GLU A 66 -8.26 1.26 -14.27
C GLU A 66 -7.91 0.35 -13.09
N VAL A 67 -6.72 0.57 -12.52
CA VAL A 67 -6.27 -0.18 -11.35
C VAL A 67 -6.88 0.45 -10.10
N ILE A 68 -7.68 -0.33 -9.38
CA ILE A 68 -8.32 0.08 -8.13
C ILE A 68 -7.71 -0.67 -6.96
N TYR A 69 -7.56 0.02 -5.82
CA TYR A 69 -7.10 -0.58 -4.58
C TYR A 69 -8.32 -1.02 -3.77
N VAL A 70 -8.45 -2.32 -3.56
CA VAL A 70 -9.55 -2.92 -2.81
C VAL A 70 -9.02 -3.70 -1.61
N ALA A 71 -9.85 -3.86 -0.59
CA ALA A 71 -9.50 -4.68 0.56
C ALA A 71 -9.27 -6.14 0.11
N PRO A 72 -8.12 -6.76 0.45
CA PRO A 72 -7.90 -8.18 0.24
C PRO A 72 -8.86 -8.99 1.12
N THR A 73 -9.08 -10.25 0.76
CA THR A 73 -9.72 -11.22 1.67
C THR A 73 -8.77 -11.63 2.78
N ASP A 74 -9.27 -12.12 3.92
CA ASP A 74 -8.44 -12.57 5.05
C ASP A 74 -7.36 -13.58 4.60
N GLU A 75 -7.72 -14.54 3.74
CA GLU A 75 -6.78 -15.54 3.24
C GLU A 75 -5.66 -14.91 2.38
N GLU A 76 -6.02 -13.96 1.52
CA GLU A 76 -5.06 -13.20 0.73
C GLU A 76 -4.16 -12.34 1.62
N PHE A 77 -4.74 -11.67 2.61
CA PHE A 77 -4.03 -10.84 3.57
C PHE A 77 -2.99 -11.66 4.33
N GLU A 78 -3.36 -12.80 4.90
CA GLU A 78 -2.43 -13.69 5.62
C GLU A 78 -1.30 -14.18 4.70
N ALA A 79 -1.63 -14.55 3.45
CA ALA A 79 -0.65 -15.05 2.51
C ALA A 79 0.33 -13.97 2.03
N VAL A 80 -0.16 -12.76 1.78
CA VAL A 80 0.66 -11.61 1.37
C VAL A 80 1.46 -11.07 2.54
N SER A 81 0.86 -10.97 3.73
CA SER A 81 1.55 -10.58 4.97
C SER A 81 2.71 -11.51 5.26
N LYS A 82 2.52 -12.84 5.14
CA LYS A 82 3.60 -13.80 5.29
C LYS A 82 4.71 -13.62 4.26
N LYS A 83 4.36 -13.32 3.00
CA LYS A 83 5.36 -13.03 1.96
C LYS A 83 6.12 -11.74 2.26
N TYR A 84 5.42 -10.71 2.73
CA TYR A 84 6.02 -9.43 3.13
C TYR A 84 7.00 -9.65 4.28
N ASP A 85 6.59 -10.36 5.33
CA ASP A 85 7.45 -10.73 6.46
C ASP A 85 8.71 -11.46 5.98
N GLN A 86 8.54 -12.44 5.07
CA GLN A 86 9.68 -13.11 4.43
C GLN A 86 10.58 -12.19 3.60
N ILE A 87 10.06 -11.12 3.00
CA ILE A 87 10.85 -10.15 2.25
C ILE A 87 11.66 -9.28 3.22
N ILE A 88 11.01 -8.76 4.26
CA ILE A 88 11.63 -7.92 5.29
C ILE A 88 12.68 -8.68 6.09
N GLU A 89 12.41 -9.94 6.46
CA GLU A 89 13.39 -10.81 7.13
C GLU A 89 14.64 -11.09 6.27
N ASN A 90 14.52 -10.97 4.94
CA ASN A 90 15.59 -11.26 3.99
C ASN A 90 16.29 -9.99 3.46
N MET A 91 15.92 -8.81 3.93
CA MET A 91 16.47 -7.50 3.53
C MET A 91 17.63 -7.10 4.43
#